data_AF-A0A7X8EZY4-F1
#
_entry.id   AF-A0A7X8EZY4-F1
#
_cell.length_a   1.000
_cell.length_b   1.000
_cell.length_c   1.000
_cell.angle_alpha   90.00
_cell.angle_beta   90.00
_cell.angle_gamma   90.00
#
_symmetry.space_group_name_H-M   'P 1'
#
loop_
_entity.id
_entity.type
_entity.pdbx_description
1 polymer ?
#
loop_
_entity_poly.entity_id
_entity_poly.type
_entity_poly.pdbx_seq_one_letter_code
_entity_poly.pdbx_strand_id
1 'polypeptide(L)'
;MKFNSARDILIFALAKEKAAIQFYKKLAEMVQKTDTAMIFESLARREQGHLEAVRTELFKLGYTLDENAEKAGDGPEPTIELDESDEPVTYLDALRVGVQKERSSFNLYAELMVRSKDLESRKMFLELAEEEMRHVLQLEHEIELMTGPHRP
;
A
#
# COMPACT_ATOMS: atom_id res chain seq x y z
N MET A 1 -14.39 11.43 -3.09
CA MET A 1 -13.35 12.47 -3.32
C MET A 1 -13.59 13.14 -4.67
N LYS A 2 -13.29 14.43 -4.82
CA LYS A 2 -13.30 15.13 -6.12
C LYS A 2 -11.85 15.47 -6.47
N PHE A 3 -11.34 14.90 -7.56
CA PHE A 3 -10.02 15.25 -8.11
C PHE A 3 -10.24 16.20 -9.29
N ASN A 4 -9.53 17.32 -9.31
CA ASN A 4 -9.72 18.35 -10.33
C ASN A 4 -8.74 18.19 -11.50
N SER A 5 -7.67 17.40 -11.32
CA SER A 5 -6.65 17.15 -12.34
C SER A 5 -5.97 15.77 -12.16
N ALA A 6 -5.31 15.29 -13.22
CA ALA A 6 -4.45 14.10 -13.15
C ALA A 6 -3.32 14.26 -12.13
N ARG A 7 -2.80 15.50 -11.97
CA ARG A 7 -1.82 15.84 -10.95
C ARG A 7 -2.34 15.57 -9.54
N ASP A 8 -3.57 15.99 -9.22
CA ASP A 8 -4.15 15.78 -7.89
C ASP A 8 -4.29 14.29 -7.56
N ILE A 9 -4.64 13.50 -8.58
CA ILE A 9 -4.75 12.04 -8.46
C ILE A 9 -3.38 11.43 -8.13
N LEU A 10 -2.34 11.83 -8.86
CA LEU A 10 -0.99 11.31 -8.67
C LEU A 10 -0.36 11.75 -7.34
N ILE A 11 -0.59 12.99 -6.91
CA ILE A 11 -0.17 13.46 -5.58
C ILE A 11 -0.85 12.65 -4.49
N PHE A 12 -2.14 12.36 -4.66
CA PHE A 12 -2.87 11.51 -3.72
C PHE A 12 -2.35 10.08 -3.71
N ALA A 13 -2.08 9.47 -4.86
CA ALA A 13 -1.45 8.15 -4.95
C ALA A 13 -0.09 8.14 -4.24
N LEU A 14 0.76 9.15 -4.48
CA LEU A 14 2.06 9.29 -3.84
C LEU A 14 1.98 9.35 -2.31
N ALA A 15 0.98 10.06 -1.78
CA ALA A 15 0.69 10.07 -0.34
C ALA A 15 0.31 8.68 0.18
N LYS A 16 -0.48 7.92 -0.59
CA LYS A 16 -0.90 6.56 -0.23
C LYS A 16 0.25 5.58 -0.22
N GLU A 17 1.15 5.66 -1.19
CA GLU A 17 2.36 4.83 -1.22
C GLU A 17 3.27 5.10 -0.02
N LYS A 18 3.50 6.38 0.32
CA LYS A 18 4.28 6.74 1.51
C LYS A 18 3.67 6.15 2.79
N ALA A 19 2.37 6.28 2.95
CA ALA A 19 1.65 5.71 4.08
C ALA A 19 1.72 4.17 4.09
N ALA A 20 1.73 3.52 2.92
CA ALA A 20 1.89 2.07 2.83
C ALA A 20 3.28 1.58 3.25
N ILE A 21 4.33 2.27 2.82
CA ILE A 21 5.71 1.98 3.25
C ILE A 21 5.85 2.11 4.77
N GLN A 22 5.34 3.21 5.35
CA GLN A 22 5.40 3.43 6.81
C GLN A 22 4.61 2.39 7.58
N PHE A 23 3.40 2.06 7.08
CA PHE A 23 2.55 1.02 7.66
C PHE A 23 3.28 -0.32 7.74
N TYR A 24 3.88 -0.77 6.64
CA TYR A 24 4.55 -2.07 6.61
C TYR A 24 5.84 -2.12 7.42
N LYS A 25 6.59 -1.02 7.49
CA LYS A 25 7.73 -0.91 8.41
C LYS A 25 7.28 -1.06 9.86
N LYS A 26 6.21 -0.36 10.25
CA LYS A 26 5.65 -0.45 11.60
C LYS A 26 5.12 -1.85 11.93
N LEU A 27 4.42 -2.50 10.99
CA LEU A 27 4.00 -3.89 11.17
C LEU A 27 5.18 -4.85 11.35
N ALA A 28 6.24 -4.69 10.55
CA ALA A 28 7.45 -5.50 10.68
C ALA A 28 8.10 -5.34 12.07
N GLU A 29 8.16 -4.12 12.60
CA GLU A 29 8.68 -3.83 13.94
C GLU A 29 7.82 -4.44 15.05
N MET A 30 6.49 -4.42 14.90
CA MET A 30 5.55 -4.88 15.92
C MET A 30 5.51 -6.41 16.08
N VAL A 31 5.73 -7.17 15.00
CA VAL A 31 5.54 -8.64 15.01
C VAL A 31 6.69 -9.41 15.72
N GLN A 32 7.78 -8.74 16.13
CA GLN A 32 8.86 -9.20 17.04
C GLN A 32 9.53 -10.58 16.75
N LYS A 33 9.23 -11.24 15.63
CA LYS A 33 9.88 -12.47 15.15
C LYS A 33 10.54 -12.20 13.81
N THR A 34 11.84 -12.45 13.71
CA THR A 34 12.64 -12.15 12.51
C THR A 34 12.08 -12.79 11.24
N ASP A 35 11.61 -14.03 11.32
CA ASP A 35 11.20 -14.75 10.12
C ASP A 35 9.85 -14.27 9.56
N THR A 36 8.90 -13.94 10.44
CA THR A 36 7.57 -13.45 10.05
C THR A 36 7.57 -11.97 9.72
N ALA A 37 8.56 -11.19 10.18
CA ALA A 37 8.72 -9.79 9.79
C ALA A 37 9.15 -9.62 8.32
N MET A 38 9.84 -10.63 7.76
CA MET A 38 10.39 -10.57 6.39
C MET A 38 9.33 -10.28 5.32
N ILE A 39 8.09 -10.78 5.48
CA ILE A 39 7.02 -10.54 4.50
C ILE A 39 6.64 -9.05 4.47
N PHE A 40 6.49 -8.42 5.64
CA PHE A 40 6.14 -7.01 5.75
C PHE A 40 7.29 -6.10 5.30
N GLU A 41 8.55 -6.44 5.62
CA GLU A 41 9.70 -5.73 5.05
C GLU A 41 9.76 -5.82 3.53
N SER A 42 9.43 -6.99 2.97
CA SER A 42 9.37 -7.20 1.53
C SER A 42 8.27 -6.36 0.88
N LEU A 43 7.09 -6.31 1.49
CA LEU A 43 5.99 -5.45 1.05
C LEU A 43 6.40 -3.97 1.10
N ALA A 44 6.99 -3.50 2.21
CA ALA A 44 7.49 -2.13 2.30
C ALA A 44 8.48 -1.75 1.18
N ARG A 45 9.32 -2.70 0.74
CA ARG A 45 10.23 -2.50 -0.40
C ARG A 45 9.50 -2.46 -1.75
N ARG A 46 8.43 -3.24 -1.94
CA ARG A 46 7.59 -3.21 -3.15
C ARG A 46 6.82 -1.89 -3.25
N GLU A 47 6.23 -1.43 -2.15
CA GLU A 47 5.57 -0.13 -2.06
C GLU A 47 6.52 1.04 -2.37
N GLN A 48 7.80 0.91 -2.02
CA GLN A 48 8.80 1.91 -2.43
C GLN A 48 8.98 1.95 -3.96
N GLY A 49 8.86 0.81 -4.65
CA GLY A 49 8.85 0.77 -6.11
C GLY A 49 7.62 1.47 -6.70
N HIS A 50 6.45 1.30 -6.08
CA HIS A 50 5.21 1.99 -6.49
C HIS A 50 5.35 3.51 -6.34
N LEU A 51 5.88 3.97 -5.20
CA LEU A 51 6.16 5.37 -4.94
C LEU A 51 7.00 6.01 -6.06
N GLU A 52 8.08 5.35 -6.47
CA GLU A 52 8.96 5.83 -7.53
C GLU A 52 8.30 5.80 -8.91
N ALA A 53 7.43 4.82 -9.18
CA ALA A 53 6.64 4.76 -10.41
C ALA A 53 5.69 5.97 -10.52
N VAL A 54 4.94 6.27 -9.45
CA VAL A 54 4.04 7.43 -9.38
C VAL A 54 4.82 8.75 -9.47
N ARG A 55 5.97 8.84 -8.80
CA ARG A 55 6.88 10.01 -8.87
C ARG A 55 7.37 10.25 -10.30
N THR A 56 7.73 9.19 -10.99
CA THR A 56 8.21 9.26 -12.39
C THR A 56 7.09 9.77 -13.30
N GLU A 57 5.86 9.31 -13.11
CA GLU A 57 4.72 9.76 -13.92
C GLU A 57 4.40 11.25 -13.69
N LEU A 58 4.47 11.73 -12.45
CA LEU A 58 4.39 13.17 -12.13
C LEU A 58 5.44 13.99 -12.87
N PHE A 59 6.69 13.50 -12.90
CA PHE A 59 7.78 14.18 -13.59
C PHE A 59 7.57 14.24 -15.11
N LYS A 60 7.09 13.17 -15.74
CA LYS A 60 6.77 13.14 -17.18
C LYS A 60 5.70 14.16 -17.57
N LEU A 61 4.74 14.42 -16.67
CA LEU A 61 3.70 15.44 -16.88
C LEU A 61 4.22 16.87 -16.72
N GLY A 62 5.53 17.06 -16.54
CA GLY A 62 6.17 18.37 -16.41
C GLY A 62 6.02 18.97 -15.01
N TYR A 63 5.54 18.20 -14.03
CA TYR A 63 5.48 18.63 -12.65
C TYR A 63 6.76 18.22 -11.92
N THR A 64 7.55 19.21 -11.51
CA THR A 64 8.53 18.98 -10.44
C THR A 64 7.78 18.99 -9.11
N LEU A 65 8.01 17.96 -8.30
CA LEU A 65 7.61 18.01 -6.90
C LEU A 65 8.44 19.12 -6.25
N ASP A 66 7.81 20.23 -5.86
CA ASP A 66 8.44 21.11 -4.89
C ASP A 66 8.41 20.41 -3.52
N GLU A 67 9.24 20.85 -2.57
CA GLU A 67 9.30 20.25 -1.23
C GLU A 67 7.92 20.23 -0.53
N ASN A 68 7.00 21.11 -0.92
CA ASN A 68 5.64 21.14 -0.37
C ASN A 68 4.74 20.03 -0.91
N ALA A 69 4.88 19.63 -2.18
CA ALA A 69 4.15 18.51 -2.76
C ALA A 69 4.61 17.15 -2.20
N GLU A 70 5.89 17.02 -1.83
CA GLU A 70 6.37 15.84 -1.10
C GLU A 70 5.79 15.77 0.33
N LYS A 71 5.63 16.91 1.01
CA LYS A 71 5.03 17.02 2.35
C LYS A 71 3.51 16.93 2.35
N ALA A 72 2.84 17.24 1.24
CA ALA A 72 1.39 17.08 1.11
C ALA A 72 0.93 15.61 1.24
N GLY A 73 1.87 14.67 1.15
CA GLY A 73 1.67 13.25 1.44
C GLY A 73 1.90 12.81 2.88
N ASP A 74 2.34 13.71 3.78
CA ASP A 74 2.33 13.49 5.24
C ASP A 74 0.89 13.64 5.77
N GLY A 75 -0.02 12.83 5.20
CA GLY A 75 -1.29 12.56 5.85
C GLY A 75 -1.04 11.97 7.25
N PRO A 76 -2.06 11.93 8.13
CA PRO A 76 -1.90 11.31 9.44
C PRO A 76 -1.26 9.93 9.27
N GLU A 77 -0.31 9.60 10.16
CA GLU A 77 0.29 8.27 10.20
C GLU A 77 -0.83 7.23 10.05
N PRO A 78 -0.61 6.16 9.27
CA PRO A 78 -1.61 5.13 9.12
C PRO A 78 -1.96 4.59 10.51
N THR A 79 -3.18 4.90 10.99
CA THR A 79 -3.73 4.29 12.18
C THR A 79 -3.95 2.83 11.85
N ILE A 80 -3.16 1.96 12.47
CA ILE A 80 -3.40 0.53 12.41
C ILE A 80 -4.58 0.29 13.34
N GLU A 81 -5.77 0.10 12.77
CA GLU A 81 -6.97 -0.26 13.54
C GLU A 81 -6.81 -1.70 14.03
N LEU A 82 -6.13 -1.83 15.16
CA LEU A 82 -6.06 -3.06 15.95
C LEU A 82 -6.88 -2.85 17.21
N ASP A 83 -7.39 -3.94 17.76
CA ASP A 83 -8.08 -3.91 19.05
C ASP A 83 -7.19 -3.19 20.08
N GLU A 84 -7.75 -2.23 20.81
CA GLU A 84 -7.03 -1.41 21.82
C GLU A 84 -6.71 -2.22 23.09
N SER A 85 -6.78 -3.55 23.02
CA SER A 85 -6.34 -4.40 24.11
C SER A 85 -4.83 -4.27 24.29
N ASP A 86 -4.36 -4.34 25.55
CA ASP A 86 -2.92 -4.38 25.88
C ASP A 86 -2.23 -5.67 25.39
N GLU A 87 -2.89 -6.47 24.55
CA GLU A 87 -2.35 -7.70 23.99
C GLU A 87 -1.39 -7.39 22.83
N PRO A 88 -0.23 -8.07 22.76
CA PRO A 88 0.70 -7.90 21.67
C PRO A 88 0.05 -8.34 20.37
N VAL A 89 0.13 -7.48 19.36
CA VAL A 89 -0.40 -7.72 18.01
C VAL A 89 0.13 -9.04 17.47
N THR A 90 -0.78 -9.98 17.21
CA THR A 90 -0.38 -11.28 16.70
C THR A 90 0.02 -11.17 15.23
N TYR A 91 0.89 -12.09 14.78
CA TYR A 91 1.25 -12.16 13.36
C TYR A 91 0.02 -12.36 12.47
N LEU A 92 -0.98 -13.14 12.92
CA LEU A 92 -2.22 -13.35 12.19
C LEU A 92 -3.04 -12.06 12.05
N ASP A 93 -3.11 -11.25 13.11
CA ASP A 93 -3.81 -9.96 13.05
C ASP A 93 -3.09 -8.98 12.13
N ALA A 94 -1.76 -8.95 12.17
CA ALA A 94 -0.95 -8.15 11.25
C ALA A 94 -1.20 -8.54 9.77
N LEU A 95 -1.28 -9.85 9.47
CA LEU A 95 -1.61 -10.32 8.12
C LEU A 95 -3.02 -9.89 7.68
N ARG A 96 -4.02 -10.02 8.56
CA ARG A 96 -5.40 -9.62 8.25
C ARG A 96 -5.53 -8.12 7.96
N VAL A 97 -4.87 -7.30 8.76
CA VAL A 97 -4.83 -5.84 8.54
C VAL A 97 -4.08 -5.51 7.24
N GLY A 98 -2.99 -6.23 6.93
CA GLY A 98 -2.33 -6.15 5.63
C GLY A 98 -3.28 -6.44 4.46
N VAL A 99 -4.04 -7.55 4.50
CA VAL A 99 -5.02 -7.89 3.46
C VAL A 99 -6.06 -6.79 3.26
N GLN A 100 -6.58 -6.23 4.35
CA GLN A 100 -7.57 -5.17 4.27
C GLN A 100 -7.00 -3.88 3.66
N LYS A 101 -5.75 -3.57 3.96
CA LYS A 101 -5.02 -2.46 3.35
C LYS A 101 -4.85 -2.65 1.84
N GLU A 102 -4.34 -3.80 1.39
CA GLU A 102 -4.10 -4.02 -0.05
C GLU A 102 -5.40 -4.11 -0.85
N ARG A 103 -6.47 -4.68 -0.28
CA ARG A 103 -7.80 -4.63 -0.91
C ARG A 103 -8.28 -3.19 -1.07
N SER A 104 -7.96 -2.31 -0.12
CA SER A 104 -8.32 -0.89 -0.19
C SER A 104 -7.47 -0.15 -1.25
N SER A 105 -6.17 -0.43 -1.32
CA SER A 105 -5.25 0.08 -2.35
C SER A 105 -5.67 -0.36 -3.75
N PHE A 106 -5.99 -1.66 -3.94
CA PHE A 106 -6.52 -2.21 -5.18
C PHE A 106 -7.76 -1.45 -5.66
N ASN A 107 -8.76 -1.30 -4.78
CA ASN A 107 -9.99 -0.62 -5.13
C ASN A 107 -9.74 0.85 -5.50
N LEU A 108 -8.83 1.50 -4.78
CA LEU A 108 -8.41 2.86 -5.11
C LEU A 108 -7.81 2.92 -6.51
N TYR A 109 -6.83 2.09 -6.84
CA TYR A 109 -6.18 2.13 -8.15
C TYR A 109 -7.11 1.74 -9.30
N ALA A 110 -7.99 0.76 -9.09
CA ALA A 110 -9.05 0.44 -10.05
C ALA A 110 -9.96 1.65 -10.30
N GLU A 111 -10.31 2.40 -9.25
CA GLU A 111 -11.13 3.61 -9.37
C GLU A 111 -10.37 4.76 -10.08
N LEU A 112 -9.09 4.95 -9.77
CA LEU A 112 -8.24 5.96 -10.40
C LEU A 112 -7.98 5.65 -11.88
N MET A 113 -7.81 4.38 -12.24
CA MET A 113 -7.75 3.92 -13.62
C MET A 113 -9.00 4.36 -14.39
N VAL A 114 -10.20 4.08 -13.87
CA VAL A 114 -11.46 4.45 -14.55
C VAL A 114 -11.61 5.97 -14.72
N ARG A 115 -11.09 6.75 -13.77
CA ARG A 115 -11.15 8.23 -13.80
C ARG A 115 -10.09 8.89 -14.67
N SER A 116 -9.01 8.18 -14.98
CA SER A 116 -7.89 8.74 -15.74
C SER A 116 -8.24 8.87 -17.22
N LYS A 117 -7.92 10.04 -17.80
CA LYS A 117 -8.26 10.38 -19.19
C LYS A 117 -7.17 10.00 -20.18
N ASP A 118 -5.92 10.02 -19.74
CA ASP A 118 -4.75 9.64 -20.52
C ASP A 118 -4.46 8.13 -20.40
N LEU A 119 -3.86 7.57 -21.45
CA LEU A 119 -3.63 6.12 -21.55
C LEU A 119 -2.47 5.66 -20.65
N GLU A 120 -1.45 6.49 -20.47
CA GLU A 120 -0.27 6.19 -19.65
C GLU A 120 -0.66 6.04 -18.17
N SER A 121 -1.37 7.02 -17.59
CA SER A 121 -1.84 6.94 -16.20
C SER A 121 -2.80 5.77 -16.00
N ARG A 122 -3.68 5.49 -16.98
CA ARG A 122 -4.56 4.30 -16.93
C ARG A 122 -3.76 3.01 -16.82
N LYS A 123 -2.73 2.86 -17.66
CA LYS A 123 -1.88 1.69 -17.66
C LYS A 123 -1.10 1.56 -16.34
N MET A 124 -0.54 2.65 -15.84
CA MET A 124 0.15 2.67 -14.55
C MET A 124 -0.78 2.25 -13.40
N PHE A 125 -1.99 2.82 -13.32
CA PHE A 125 -2.94 2.44 -12.26
C PHE A 125 -3.44 0.99 -12.39
N LEU A 126 -3.54 0.46 -13.61
CA LEU A 126 -3.83 -0.96 -13.81
C LEU A 126 -2.69 -1.84 -13.26
N GLU A 127 -1.45 -1.52 -13.60
CA GLU A 127 -0.26 -2.26 -13.14
C GLU A 127 -0.15 -2.23 -11.60
N LEU A 128 -0.39 -1.08 -10.98
CA LEU A 128 -0.45 -0.95 -9.52
C LEU A 128 -1.58 -1.81 -8.93
N ALA A 129 -2.81 -1.71 -9.45
CA ALA A 129 -3.92 -2.52 -8.97
C ALA A 129 -3.63 -4.03 -9.06
N GLU A 130 -3.06 -4.50 -10.18
CA GLU A 130 -2.70 -5.91 -10.32
C GLU A 130 -1.63 -6.35 -9.30
N GLU A 131 -0.69 -5.48 -8.97
CA GLU A 131 0.35 -5.73 -7.97
C GLU A 131 -0.23 -5.78 -6.56
N GLU A 132 -1.13 -4.87 -6.19
CA GLU A 132 -1.88 -4.91 -4.91
C GLU A 132 -2.64 -6.22 -4.76
N MET A 133 -3.30 -6.69 -5.83
CA MET A 133 -4.00 -7.97 -5.81
C MET A 133 -3.05 -9.15 -5.61
N ARG A 134 -1.83 -9.10 -6.16
CA ARG A 134 -0.81 -10.12 -5.89
C ARG A 134 -0.38 -10.10 -4.42
N HIS A 135 -0.34 -8.95 -3.78
CA HIS A 135 -0.03 -8.84 -2.34
C HIS A 135 -1.16 -9.40 -1.49
N VAL A 136 -2.43 -9.11 -1.84
CA VAL A 136 -3.61 -9.72 -1.21
C VAL A 136 -3.50 -11.24 -1.22
N LEU A 137 -3.28 -11.83 -2.41
CA LEU A 137 -3.20 -13.28 -2.56
C LEU A 137 -2.03 -13.88 -1.76
N GLN A 138 -0.90 -13.18 -1.72
CA GLN A 138 0.27 -13.61 -0.94
C GLN A 138 -0.03 -13.63 0.57
N LEU A 139 -0.66 -12.58 1.08
CA LEU A 139 -1.02 -12.48 2.51
C LEU A 139 -2.13 -13.45 2.89
N GLU A 140 -3.15 -13.64 2.04
CA GLU A 140 -4.20 -14.63 2.25
C GLU A 140 -3.65 -16.06 2.28
N HIS A 141 -2.71 -16.37 1.38
CA HIS A 141 -2.03 -17.66 1.38
C HIS A 141 -1.27 -17.92 2.69
N GLU A 142 -0.57 -16.90 3.22
CA GLU A 142 0.12 -17.01 4.50
C GLU A 142 -0.87 -17.25 5.66
N ILE A 143 -2.01 -16.55 5.66
CA ILE A 143 -3.10 -16.77 6.64
C ILE A 143 -3.61 -18.22 6.56
N GLU A 144 -3.83 -18.75 5.35
CA GLU A 144 -4.26 -20.14 5.15
C GLU A 144 -3.23 -21.13 5.67
N LEU A 145 -1.93 -20.91 5.46
CA LEU A 145 -0.88 -21.77 6.01
C LEU A 145 -0.87 -21.79 7.55
N MET A 146 -1.21 -20.68 8.18
CA MET A 146 -1.28 -20.56 9.65
C MET A 146 -2.57 -21.11 10.26
N THR A 147 -3.69 -20.98 9.56
CA THR A 147 -5.04 -21.30 10.09
C THR A 147 -5.62 -22.60 9.51
N GLY A 148 -4.98 -23.15 8.47
CA GLY A 148 -5.37 -24.40 7.86
C GLY A 148 -5.16 -25.60 8.80
N PRO A 149 -5.96 -26.67 8.65
CA PRO A 149 -5.76 -27.87 9.43
C PRO A 149 -4.37 -28.43 9.15
N HIS A 150 -3.58 -28.64 10.21
CA HIS A 150 -2.30 -29.33 10.15
C HIS A 150 -2.55 -30.67 9.45
N ARG A 151 -2.18 -30.78 8.17
CA ARG A 151 -2.41 -32.01 7.42
C ARG A 151 -1.40 -33.04 7.93
N PRO A 152 -1.86 -34.19 8.48
CA PRO A 152 -0.98 -35.22 9.02
C PRO A 152 -0.15 -35.89 7.93
#